data_AF-A0A9P1FKS8-F1
#
_entry.id   AF-A0A9P1FKS8-F1
#
_cell.length_a   1.000
_cell.length_b   1.000
_cell.length_c   1.000
_cell.angle_alpha   90.00
_cell.angle_beta   90.00
_cell.angle_gamma   90.00
#
_symmetry.space_group_name_H-M   'P 1'
#
loop_
_entity.id
_entity.type
_entity.pdbx_description
1 polymer ?
#
loop_
_entity_poly.entity_id
_entity_poly.type
_entity_poly.pdbx_seq_one_letter_code
_entity_poly.pdbx_strand_id
1 'polypeptide(L)'
;MLRKMFERVVNGPGFRDMREADAKMYLVLSMRNFNRGHPLVPQRDPSSDESIDVSAGEHIGLVSWTRFKSDENFPLSEYMRVFMERLGYQLKIFGVMDGRKLVPYQCAVVRQEWDELKTAFYQAFKVQKAAYRHGNGGSKSPSLTEDASPRFLPGVHQGELQAPPKLFNTTVRKTFVELEEERPKRSTHLKRSLSTGEVMTCFV
;
A
#
# COMPACT_ATOMS: atom_id res chain seq x y z
N MET A 1 13.98 19.71 -19.72
CA MET A 1 14.46 20.76 -18.80
C MET A 1 13.73 20.75 -17.46
N LEU A 2 12.39 20.64 -17.44
CA LEU A 2 11.55 20.60 -16.22
C LEU A 2 11.95 19.53 -15.19
N ARG A 3 12.32 18.31 -15.61
CA ARG A 3 12.74 17.23 -14.70
C ARG A 3 13.93 17.63 -13.80
N LYS A 4 14.94 18.31 -14.36
CA LYS A 4 16.10 18.78 -13.59
C LYS A 4 15.73 19.88 -12.59
N MET A 5 14.78 20.75 -12.93
CA MET A 5 14.28 21.75 -11.99
C MET A 5 13.49 21.11 -10.86
N PHE A 6 12.61 20.14 -11.18
CA PHE A 6 11.88 19.40 -10.17
C PHE A 6 12.82 18.63 -9.24
N GLU A 7 13.78 17.87 -9.78
CA GLU A 7 14.80 17.18 -8.99
C GLU A 7 15.59 18.12 -8.07
N ARG A 8 15.87 19.36 -8.51
CA ARG A 8 16.53 20.37 -7.67
C ARG A 8 15.64 20.86 -6.54
N VAL A 9 14.34 20.99 -6.77
CA VAL A 9 13.36 21.42 -5.77
C VAL A 9 13.16 20.34 -4.70
N VAL A 10 12.87 19.09 -5.07
CA VAL A 10 12.69 17.99 -4.09
C VAL A 10 13.97 17.60 -3.36
N ASN A 11 15.15 17.96 -3.88
CA ASN A 11 16.42 17.79 -3.19
C ASN A 11 16.94 19.07 -2.52
N GLY A 12 16.11 20.12 -2.46
CA GLY A 12 16.42 21.32 -1.69
C GLY A 12 16.45 21.06 -0.17
N PRO A 13 17.09 21.94 0.61
CA PRO A 13 17.27 21.77 2.06
C PRO A 13 15.93 21.59 2.81
N GLY A 14 14.87 22.31 2.45
CA GLY A 14 13.57 22.16 3.12
C GLY A 14 12.96 20.75 2.98
N PHE A 15 13.17 20.07 1.86
CA PHE A 15 12.72 18.67 1.67
C PHE A 15 13.61 17.66 2.37
N ARG A 16 14.83 18.05 2.75
CA ARG A 16 15.70 17.19 3.55
C ARG A 16 15.22 17.15 4.99
N ASP A 17 14.91 18.30 5.58
CA ASP A 17 14.40 18.38 6.95
C ASP A 17 13.07 17.62 7.11
N MET A 18 12.18 17.71 6.11
CA MET A 18 10.95 16.92 6.08
C MET A 18 11.22 15.41 6.01
N ARG A 19 12.19 14.97 5.19
CA ARG A 19 12.58 13.56 5.12
C ARG A 19 13.20 13.06 6.43
N GLU A 20 14.00 13.89 7.10
CA GLU A 20 14.57 13.57 8.40
C GLU A 20 13.48 13.48 9.49
N ALA A 21 12.43 14.29 9.41
CA ALA A 21 11.26 14.18 10.28
C ALA A 21 10.43 12.91 9.96
N ASP A 22 10.16 12.63 8.69
CA ASP A 22 9.42 11.45 8.24
C ASP A 22 10.13 10.15 8.61
N ALA A 23 11.47 10.11 8.56
CA ALA A 23 12.27 8.98 9.01
C ALA A 23 12.08 8.64 10.49
N LYS A 24 11.61 9.60 11.30
CA LYS A 24 11.24 9.39 12.71
C LYS A 24 9.79 8.92 12.86
N MET A 25 8.91 9.27 11.92
CA MET A 25 7.48 8.90 11.97
C MET A 25 7.21 7.50 11.44
N TYR A 26 7.95 7.08 10.41
CA TYR A 26 7.79 5.78 9.77
C TYR A 26 9.03 4.92 9.96
N LEU A 27 8.84 3.61 9.95
CA LEU A 27 9.91 2.64 9.84
C LEU A 27 9.62 1.66 8.73
N VAL A 28 10.68 1.17 8.08
CA VAL A 28 10.59 0.19 7.02
C VAL A 28 10.93 -1.18 7.58
N LEU A 29 9.98 -2.09 7.45
CA LEU A 29 10.16 -3.51 7.75
C LEU A 29 10.63 -4.23 6.50
N SER A 30 11.58 -5.15 6.64
CA SER A 30 12.00 -6.05 5.56
C SER A 30 11.95 -7.50 6.02
N MET A 31 11.30 -8.37 5.24
CA MET A 31 11.26 -9.80 5.50
C MET A 31 12.19 -10.56 4.55
N ARG A 32 12.87 -11.60 5.07
CA ARG A 32 13.76 -12.49 4.30
C ARG A 32 13.65 -13.93 4.79
N ASN A 33 14.36 -14.85 4.13
CA ASN A 33 14.57 -16.25 4.56
C ASN A 33 13.32 -17.17 4.55
N PHE A 34 12.43 -16.98 3.58
CA PHE A 34 11.23 -17.81 3.36
C PHE A 34 11.24 -18.53 2.00
N ASN A 35 12.40 -19.12 1.65
CA ASN A 35 12.65 -19.71 0.34
C ASN A 35 11.87 -21.02 0.08
N ARG A 36 11.21 -21.57 1.10
CA ARG A 36 10.40 -22.80 1.04
C ARG A 36 8.90 -22.51 0.92
N GLY A 37 8.60 -21.32 0.40
CA GLY A 37 7.26 -20.80 0.18
C GLY A 37 6.85 -19.74 1.19
N HIS A 38 5.64 -19.20 1.00
CA HIS A 38 5.23 -18.03 1.76
C HIS A 38 5.17 -18.27 3.28
N PRO A 39 5.46 -17.24 4.09
CA PRO A 39 5.28 -17.30 5.53
C PRO A 39 3.84 -17.68 5.92
N LEU A 40 3.71 -18.31 7.08
CA LEU A 40 2.41 -18.64 7.68
C LEU A 40 1.77 -17.43 8.37
N VAL A 41 0.44 -17.45 8.46
CA VAL A 41 -0.41 -16.55 9.26
C VAL A 41 -1.25 -17.39 10.24
N PRO A 42 -1.61 -16.86 11.43
CA PRO A 42 -2.47 -17.58 12.39
C PRO A 42 -3.79 -17.97 11.73
N GLN A 43 -4.40 -19.12 12.03
CA GLN A 43 -5.69 -19.51 11.46
C GLN A 43 -6.82 -19.16 12.42
N ARG A 44 -7.92 -18.57 11.91
CA ARG A 44 -9.10 -18.25 12.74
C ARG A 44 -10.02 -19.45 12.96
N ASP A 45 -10.13 -20.31 11.94
CA ASP A 45 -11.02 -21.46 11.94
C ASP A 45 -10.20 -22.74 11.73
N PRO A 46 -10.09 -23.65 12.73
CA PRO A 46 -9.25 -24.84 12.63
C PRO A 46 -9.70 -25.87 11.59
N SER A 47 -10.88 -25.71 10.96
CA SER A 47 -11.44 -26.73 10.07
C SER A 47 -10.87 -26.79 8.64
N SER A 48 -9.77 -26.11 8.34
CA SER A 48 -9.20 -26.11 6.98
C SER A 48 -8.14 -27.20 6.80
N ASP A 49 -8.24 -27.95 5.70
CA ASP A 49 -7.37 -29.11 5.40
C ASP A 49 -5.88 -28.76 5.21
N GLU A 50 -5.52 -27.47 5.16
CA GLU A 50 -4.14 -26.99 4.95
C GLU A 50 -3.51 -26.39 6.22
N SER A 51 -4.07 -26.69 7.40
CA SER A 51 -3.55 -26.17 8.68
C SER A 51 -2.28 -26.90 9.14
N ILE A 52 -1.42 -26.15 9.84
CA ILE A 52 -0.24 -26.66 10.54
C ILE A 52 -0.45 -26.36 12.02
N ASP A 53 -0.58 -27.40 12.82
CA ASP A 53 -0.78 -27.27 14.25
C ASP A 53 0.55 -27.38 15.00
N VAL A 54 0.75 -26.49 15.99
CA VAL A 54 1.97 -26.43 16.80
C VAL A 54 1.65 -26.11 18.25
N SER A 55 2.05 -27.01 19.16
CA SER A 55 1.85 -26.86 20.61
C SER A 55 2.59 -25.66 21.21
N ALA A 56 3.68 -25.19 20.60
CA ALA A 56 4.45 -24.04 21.08
C ALA A 56 3.62 -22.74 21.22
N GLY A 57 2.47 -22.63 20.54
CA GLY A 57 1.58 -21.48 20.60
C GLY A 57 0.42 -21.58 21.58
N GLU A 58 0.27 -22.70 22.29
CA GLU A 58 -0.92 -22.98 23.12
C GLU A 58 -1.14 -21.92 24.21
N HIS A 59 -0.07 -21.51 24.89
CA HIS A 59 -0.09 -20.48 25.94
C HIS A 59 -0.54 -19.08 25.47
N ILE A 60 -0.52 -18.81 24.16
CA ILE A 60 -0.99 -17.56 23.55
C ILE A 60 -2.17 -17.77 22.57
N GLY A 61 -2.77 -18.96 22.56
CA GLY A 61 -3.90 -19.28 21.68
C GLY A 61 -3.56 -19.35 20.19
N LEU A 62 -2.28 -19.48 19.81
CA LEU A 62 -1.82 -19.52 18.42
C LEU A 62 -1.43 -20.95 18.01
N VAL A 63 -2.39 -21.87 18.08
CA VAL A 63 -2.16 -23.31 17.86
C VAL A 63 -2.15 -23.70 16.39
N SER A 64 -2.92 -23.02 15.54
CA SER A 64 -3.13 -23.41 14.14
C SER A 64 -2.69 -22.32 13.17
N TRP A 65 -2.00 -22.73 12.10
CA TRP A 65 -1.33 -21.83 11.16
C TRP A 65 -1.61 -22.26 9.72
N THR A 66 -1.89 -21.31 8.83
CA THR A 66 -2.06 -21.57 7.40
C THR A 66 -1.06 -20.76 6.59
N ARG A 67 -0.70 -21.27 5.40
CA ARG A 67 0.17 -20.54 4.47
C ARG A 67 -0.50 -19.27 3.97
N PHE A 68 0.25 -18.17 3.90
CA PHE A 68 -0.23 -16.95 3.27
C PHE A 68 -0.40 -17.15 1.77
N LYS A 69 -1.61 -16.92 1.25
CA LYS A 69 -1.96 -17.03 -0.17
C LYS A 69 -1.92 -15.64 -0.80
N SER A 70 -1.24 -15.55 -1.95
CA SER A 70 -1.13 -14.35 -2.79
C SER A 70 -1.06 -14.83 -4.24
N ASP A 71 -1.61 -14.04 -5.16
CA ASP A 71 -1.85 -14.48 -6.55
C ASP A 71 -0.56 -14.61 -7.38
N GLU A 72 0.50 -13.87 -7.06
CA GLU A 72 1.74 -13.89 -7.85
C GLU A 72 3.00 -13.81 -6.98
N ASN A 73 3.24 -12.62 -6.44
CA ASN A 73 4.42 -12.32 -5.63
C ASN A 73 4.05 -12.28 -4.15
N PHE A 74 5.04 -12.22 -3.26
CA PHE A 74 4.82 -12.02 -1.83
C PHE A 74 4.80 -10.52 -1.48
N PRO A 75 3.62 -9.88 -1.30
CA PRO A 75 3.49 -8.53 -0.78
C PRO A 75 3.55 -8.52 0.76
N LEU A 76 4.69 -8.10 1.32
CA LEU A 76 4.87 -7.98 2.77
C LEU A 76 3.82 -7.06 3.39
N SER A 77 3.40 -5.99 2.72
CA SER A 77 2.38 -5.08 3.24
C SER A 77 1.03 -5.78 3.47
N GLU A 78 0.63 -6.69 2.57
CA GLU A 78 -0.62 -7.44 2.72
C GLU A 78 -0.45 -8.57 3.73
N TYR A 79 0.68 -9.27 3.70
CA TYR A 79 1.02 -10.27 4.72
C TYR A 79 0.94 -9.67 6.12
N MET A 80 1.60 -8.54 6.36
CA MET A 80 1.60 -7.86 7.66
C MET A 80 0.20 -7.44 8.07
N ARG A 81 -0.64 -6.99 7.12
CA ARG A 81 -2.02 -6.61 7.39
C ARG A 81 -2.82 -7.81 7.88
N VAL A 82 -2.78 -8.91 7.13
CA VAL A 82 -3.48 -10.16 7.51
C VAL A 82 -2.93 -10.70 8.82
N PHE A 83 -1.62 -10.70 9.02
CA PHE A 83 -0.99 -11.20 10.24
C PHE A 83 -1.46 -10.41 11.47
N MET A 84 -1.38 -9.08 11.43
CA MET A 84 -1.79 -8.22 12.55
C MET A 84 -3.31 -8.28 12.79
N GLU A 85 -4.12 -8.32 11.74
CA GLU A 85 -5.58 -8.44 11.85
C GLU A 85 -6.00 -9.77 12.52
N ARG A 86 -5.27 -10.87 12.23
CA ARG A 86 -5.54 -12.16 12.87
C ARG A 86 -5.06 -12.23 14.32
N LEU A 87 -4.14 -11.35 14.72
CA LEU A 87 -3.80 -11.12 16.13
C LEU A 87 -4.76 -10.16 16.84
N GLY A 88 -5.73 -9.57 16.13
CA GLY A 88 -6.68 -8.62 16.70
C GLY A 88 -6.16 -7.19 16.81
N TYR A 89 -5.07 -6.85 16.11
CA TYR A 89 -4.47 -5.52 16.13
C TYR A 89 -4.72 -4.76 14.82
N GLN A 90 -4.89 -3.45 14.93
CA GLN A 90 -4.91 -2.53 13.80
C GLN A 90 -3.56 -1.82 13.72
N LEU A 91 -2.84 -2.00 12.61
CA LEU A 91 -1.57 -1.33 12.34
C LEU A 91 -1.65 -0.68 10.97
N LYS A 92 -1.27 0.61 10.87
CA LYS A 92 -1.18 1.29 9.58
C LYS A 92 0.05 0.79 8.82
N ILE A 93 -0.22 0.11 7.71
CA ILE A 93 0.80 -0.53 6.86
C ILE A 93 0.70 0.01 5.44
N PHE A 94 1.83 0.44 4.90
CA PHE A 94 1.94 1.05 3.58
C PHE A 94 2.91 0.27 2.70
N GLY A 95 2.49 -0.03 1.47
CA GLY A 95 3.35 -0.59 0.41
C GLY A 95 4.05 0.49 -0.43
N VAL A 96 3.85 1.77 -0.08
CA VAL A 96 4.32 2.96 -0.80
C VAL A 96 4.94 3.90 0.20
N MET A 97 6.07 4.51 -0.15
CA MET A 97 6.77 5.53 0.64
C MET A 97 7.29 6.59 -0.34
N ASP A 98 7.13 7.87 -0.01
CA ASP A 98 7.48 9.00 -0.88
C ASP A 98 6.85 8.93 -2.29
N GLY A 99 5.63 8.40 -2.39
CA GLY A 99 4.94 8.20 -3.68
C GLY A 99 5.54 7.10 -4.57
N ARG A 100 6.45 6.29 -4.03
CA ARG A 100 7.14 5.19 -4.73
C ARG A 100 6.78 3.85 -4.09
N LYS A 101 6.44 2.86 -4.91
CA LYS A 101 6.18 1.49 -4.43
C LYS A 101 7.46 0.88 -3.85
N LEU A 102 7.36 0.37 -2.62
CA LEU A 102 8.42 -0.44 -2.02
C LEU A 102 8.51 -1.79 -2.74
N VAL A 103 9.69 -2.42 -2.68
CA VAL A 103 9.87 -3.80 -3.14
C VAL A 103 8.98 -4.76 -2.34
N PRO A 104 8.51 -5.90 -2.93
CA PRO A 104 7.46 -6.71 -2.33
C PRO A 104 7.76 -7.21 -0.91
N TYR A 105 9.03 -7.49 -0.59
CA TYR A 105 9.46 -7.96 0.73
C TYR A 105 9.76 -6.80 1.72
N GLN A 106 9.33 -5.58 1.42
CA GLN A 106 9.38 -4.41 2.31
C GLN A 106 8.00 -3.76 2.47
N CYS A 107 7.75 -3.19 3.64
CA CYS A 107 6.61 -2.30 3.87
C CYS A 107 7.00 -1.21 4.87
N ALA A 108 6.29 -0.09 4.84
CA ALA A 108 6.41 0.97 5.84
C ALA A 108 5.27 0.89 6.85
N VAL A 109 5.55 1.21 8.11
CA VAL A 109 4.57 1.30 9.20
C VAL A 109 4.81 2.55 10.04
N VAL A 110 3.80 3.01 10.76
CA VAL A 110 3.96 4.12 11.72
C VAL A 110 4.79 3.63 12.90
N ARG A 111 5.88 4.34 13.21
CA ARG A 111 6.86 3.92 14.23
C ARG A 111 6.24 3.78 15.61
N GLN A 112 5.45 4.77 16.02
CA GLN A 112 4.78 4.75 17.31
C GLN A 112 3.84 3.53 17.45
N GLU A 113 2.96 3.31 16.47
CA GLU A 113 2.03 2.15 16.48
C GLU A 113 2.80 0.82 16.47
N TRP A 114 3.91 0.74 15.75
CA TRP A 114 4.77 -0.44 15.76
C TRP A 114 5.43 -0.66 17.10
N ASP A 115 5.96 0.37 17.74
CA ASP A 115 6.62 0.26 19.05
C ASP A 115 5.69 -0.27 20.14
N GLU A 116 4.40 0.09 20.06
CA GLU A 116 3.36 -0.40 20.96
C GLU A 116 3.02 -1.88 20.69
N LEU A 117 3.02 -2.31 19.43
CA LEU A 117 2.54 -3.63 19.02
C LEU A 117 3.64 -4.68 18.79
N LYS A 118 4.91 -4.27 18.65
CA LYS A 118 6.02 -5.16 18.25
C LYS A 118 6.24 -6.32 19.21
N THR A 119 6.01 -6.12 20.51
CA THR A 119 6.16 -7.20 21.50
C THR A 119 5.20 -8.35 21.23
N ALA A 120 3.91 -8.04 21.02
CA ALA A 120 2.89 -9.03 20.69
C ALA A 120 3.18 -9.68 19.32
N PHE A 121 3.58 -8.87 18.33
CA PHE A 121 4.02 -9.38 17.04
C PHE A 121 5.17 -10.40 17.18
N TYR A 122 6.24 -10.07 17.89
CA TYR A 122 7.41 -10.95 18.00
C TYR A 122 7.14 -12.23 18.79
N GLN A 123 6.24 -12.19 19.77
CA GLN A 123 5.77 -13.40 20.46
C GLN A 123 5.06 -14.34 19.48
N ALA A 124 4.09 -13.82 18.71
CA ALA A 124 3.41 -14.59 17.68
C ALA A 124 4.37 -15.07 16.58
N PHE A 125 5.26 -14.20 16.12
CA PHE A 125 6.21 -14.48 15.04
C PHE A 125 7.23 -15.56 15.45
N LYS A 126 7.58 -15.65 16.74
CA LYS A 126 8.41 -16.75 17.26
C LYS A 126 7.72 -18.11 17.07
N VAL A 127 6.44 -18.21 17.40
CA VAL A 127 5.63 -19.43 17.20
C VAL A 127 5.47 -19.71 15.71
N GLN A 128 5.17 -18.68 14.91
CA GLN A 128 5.10 -18.77 13.46
C GLN A 128 6.36 -19.40 12.87
N LYS A 129 7.55 -19.00 13.33
CA LYS A 129 8.82 -19.55 12.85
C LYS A 129 8.98 -21.03 13.21
N ALA A 130 8.47 -21.46 14.36
CA ALA A 130 8.45 -22.88 14.73
C ALA A 130 7.50 -23.67 13.81
N ALA A 131 6.29 -23.17 13.57
CA ALA A 131 5.34 -23.75 12.63
C ALA A 131 5.88 -23.81 11.20
N TYR A 132 6.52 -22.74 10.75
CA TYR A 132 7.11 -22.69 9.42
C TYR A 132 8.23 -23.73 9.25
N ARG A 133 9.10 -23.93 10.27
CA ARG A 133 10.12 -24.99 10.24
C ARG A 133 9.50 -26.38 10.29
N HIS A 134 8.44 -26.56 11.08
CA HIS A 134 7.73 -27.83 11.19
C HIS A 134 7.11 -28.22 9.84
N GLY A 135 6.33 -27.33 9.21
CA GLY A 135 5.64 -27.63 7.96
C GLY A 135 6.52 -27.69 6.71
N ASN A 136 7.66 -26.97 6.66
CA ASN A 136 8.55 -26.96 5.49
C ASN A 136 9.82 -27.81 5.67
N GLY A 137 10.03 -28.36 6.86
CA GLY A 137 11.31 -28.93 7.29
C GLY A 137 12.46 -27.92 7.35
N GLY A 138 13.58 -28.34 7.90
CA GLY A 138 14.84 -27.58 7.90
C GLY A 138 14.96 -26.50 8.99
N SER A 139 16.10 -25.79 8.98
CA SER A 139 16.47 -24.81 10.01
C SER A 139 16.14 -23.36 9.64
N LYS A 140 15.96 -23.05 8.35
CA LYS A 140 15.67 -21.69 7.88
C LYS A 140 14.21 -21.33 8.11
N SER A 141 13.97 -20.10 8.53
CA SER A 141 12.63 -19.55 8.80
C SER A 141 12.60 -18.06 8.49
N PRO A 142 11.40 -17.49 8.27
CA PRO A 142 11.24 -16.06 8.01
C PRO A 142 11.95 -15.21 9.07
N SER A 143 12.60 -14.15 8.62
CA SER A 143 13.25 -13.16 9.48
C SER A 143 12.75 -11.77 9.11
N LEU A 144 12.37 -10.99 10.10
CA LEU A 144 11.95 -9.59 9.94
C LEU A 144 13.06 -8.68 10.48
N THR A 145 13.43 -7.66 9.71
CA THR A 145 14.40 -6.63 10.08
C THR A 145 13.68 -5.29 10.14
N GLU A 146 13.84 -4.58 11.26
CA GLU A 146 13.36 -3.21 11.46
C GLU A 146 14.35 -2.20 10.88
N ASP A 147 13.90 -0.97 10.65
CA ASP A 147 14.72 0.14 10.15
C ASP A 147 15.55 -0.19 8.91
N ALA A 148 15.01 -1.02 8.02
CA ALA A 148 15.69 -1.35 6.78
C ALA A 148 15.75 -0.13 5.86
N SER A 149 16.84 0.05 5.10
CA SER A 149 16.86 1.10 4.08
C SER A 149 15.79 0.82 3.02
N PRO A 150 14.94 1.81 2.66
CA PRO A 150 13.87 1.62 1.70
C PRO A 150 14.43 1.31 0.32
N ARG A 151 13.86 0.29 -0.32
CA ARG A 151 14.13 -0.08 -1.71
C ARG A 151 12.85 0.02 -2.49
N PHE A 152 12.94 0.62 -3.66
CA PHE A 152 11.79 0.94 -4.50
C PHE A 152 11.83 0.11 -5.78
N LEU A 153 10.66 -0.26 -6.27
CA LEU A 153 10.54 -0.89 -7.59
C LEU A 153 10.93 0.13 -8.69
N PRO A 154 11.65 -0.31 -9.74
CA PRO A 154 11.91 0.53 -10.90
C PRO A 154 10.60 0.78 -11.65
N GLY A 155 10.41 2.01 -12.14
CA GLY A 155 9.44 2.28 -13.22
C GLY A 155 7.99 2.58 -12.83
N VAL A 156 7.63 2.74 -11.55
CA VAL A 156 6.29 3.23 -11.18
C VAL A 156 6.44 4.42 -10.25
N HIS A 157 6.72 5.59 -10.82
CA HIS A 157 6.23 6.80 -10.17
C HIS A 157 4.70 6.69 -10.24
N GLN A 158 4.02 6.46 -9.12
CA GLN A 158 2.54 6.47 -9.11
C GLN A 158 1.97 7.86 -9.44
N GLY A 159 2.85 8.84 -9.68
CA GLY A 159 2.55 10.07 -10.42
C GLY A 159 2.66 9.90 -11.93
N GLU A 160 2.33 8.75 -12.52
CA GLU A 160 1.68 8.80 -13.83
C GLU A 160 0.44 9.64 -13.60
N LEU A 161 0.57 10.91 -13.99
CA LEU A 161 -0.44 11.93 -13.86
C LEU A 161 -1.78 11.29 -14.25
N GLN A 162 -2.65 11.08 -13.25
CA GLN A 162 -4.08 11.27 -13.49
C GLN A 162 -4.16 12.50 -14.39
N ALA A 163 -4.80 12.36 -15.56
CA ALA A 163 -4.83 13.30 -16.66
C ALA A 163 -4.45 14.73 -16.21
N PRO A 164 -3.47 15.38 -16.87
CA PRO A 164 -2.82 16.60 -16.37
C PRO A 164 -3.84 17.44 -15.63
N PRO A 165 -3.61 17.75 -14.33
CA PRO A 165 -4.62 18.40 -13.50
C PRO A 165 -5.22 19.52 -14.32
N LYS A 166 -6.56 19.53 -14.48
CA LYS A 166 -7.26 20.57 -15.24
C LYS A 166 -6.58 21.88 -14.89
N LEU A 167 -5.98 22.54 -15.88
CA LEU A 167 -5.26 23.79 -15.64
C LEU A 167 -6.30 24.80 -15.20
N PHE A 168 -6.42 25.03 -13.89
CA PHE A 168 -7.24 26.09 -13.34
C PHE A 168 -6.44 27.37 -13.48
N ASN A 169 -7.02 28.38 -14.14
CA ASN A 169 -6.48 29.71 -14.05
C ASN A 169 -6.69 30.18 -12.60
N THR A 170 -5.58 30.26 -11.87
CA THR A 170 -5.59 30.61 -10.46
C THR A 170 -5.31 32.10 -10.35
N THR A 171 -6.32 32.88 -9.94
CA THR A 171 -6.16 34.32 -9.71
C THR A 171 -6.18 34.58 -8.22
N VAL A 172 -5.11 35.17 -7.69
CA VAL A 172 -5.07 35.58 -6.28
C VAL A 172 -5.56 37.02 -6.17
N ARG A 173 -6.67 37.24 -5.46
CA ARG A 173 -7.21 38.57 -5.19
C ARG A 173 -7.16 38.87 -3.70
N LYS A 174 -6.26 39.78 -3.32
CA LYS A 174 -5.92 40.12 -1.93
C LYS A 174 -5.43 38.89 -1.15
N THR A 175 -6.35 38.17 -0.50
CA THR A 175 -6.10 37.00 0.35
C THR A 175 -6.87 35.76 -0.10
N PHE A 176 -7.63 35.84 -1.20
CA PHE A 176 -8.45 34.73 -1.71
C PHE A 176 -7.85 34.16 -2.99
N VAL A 177 -7.93 32.84 -3.13
CA VAL A 177 -7.51 32.09 -4.32
C VAL A 177 -8.77 31.73 -5.10
N GLU A 178 -9.00 32.40 -6.24
CA GLU A 178 -10.09 32.08 -7.16
C GLU A 178 -9.59 31.05 -8.19
N LEU A 179 -10.28 29.90 -8.29
CA LEU A 179 -10.01 28.86 -9.28
C LEU A 179 -11.06 28.97 -10.39
N GLU A 180 -10.69 29.55 -11.54
CA GLU A 180 -11.57 29.54 -12.72
C GLU A 180 -11.45 28.20 -13.45
N GLU A 181 -12.54 27.43 -13.43
CA GLU A 181 -12.64 26.20 -14.21
C GLU A 181 -12.90 26.55 -15.69
N GLU A 182 -11.95 26.23 -16.56
CA GLU A 182 -12.03 26.50 -17.99
C GLU A 182 -13.20 25.70 -18.59
N ARG A 183 -14.34 26.37 -18.79
CA ARG A 183 -15.49 25.74 -19.44
C ARG A 183 -15.06 25.36 -20.86
N PRO A 184 -15.25 24.10 -21.30
CA PRO A 184 -14.88 23.70 -22.65
C PRO A 184 -15.58 24.63 -23.64
N LYS A 185 -14.79 25.31 -24.49
CA LYS A 185 -15.30 26.17 -25.56
C LYS A 185 -16.25 25.31 -26.39
N ARG A 186 -17.57 25.50 -26.23
CA ARG A 186 -18.57 24.85 -27.06
C ARG A 186 -18.24 25.23 -28.50
N SER A 187 -17.84 24.25 -29.30
CA SER A 187 -17.67 24.40 -30.74
C SER A 187 -18.98 24.93 -31.32
N THR A 188 -19.01 26.22 -31.66
CA THR A 188 -20.13 26.85 -32.35
C THR A 188 -20.07 26.47 -33.82
N HIS A 189 -20.43 25.23 -34.15
CA HIS A 189 -20.76 24.86 -35.53
C HIS A 189 -21.71 23.65 -35.60
N LEU A 190 -22.86 23.75 -34.92
CA LEU A 190 -24.02 22.93 -35.26
C LEU A 190 -24.81 23.66 -36.36
N LYS A 191 -24.63 23.21 -37.61
CA LYS A 191 -25.50 23.59 -38.72
C LYS A 191 -26.92 23.13 -38.39
N ARG A 192 -27.84 24.08 -38.27
CA ARG A 192 -29.28 23.88 -38.12
C ARG A 192 -29.80 23.14 -39.35
N SER A 193 -30.23 21.89 -39.20
CA SER A 193 -30.97 21.19 -40.26
C SER A 193 -32.40 21.74 -40.31
N LEU A 194 -32.83 22.15 -41.50
CA LEU A 194 -34.23 22.49 -41.78
C LEU A 194 -35.00 21.17 -41.83
N SER A 195 -35.78 20.90 -40.78
CA SER A 195 -36.82 19.87 -40.78
C SER A 195 -38.07 20.48 -41.40
N THR A 196 -38.36 20.06 -42.62
CA THR A 196 -39.62 20.31 -43.33
C THR A 196 -40.71 19.49 -42.63
N GLY A 197 -41.77 20.17 -42.18
CA GLY A 197 -42.90 19.53 -41.51
C GLY A 197 -43.78 18.75 -42.48
N GLU A 198 -44.09 17.51 -42.15
CA GLU A 198 -45.30 16.83 -42.59
C GLU A 198 -46.21 16.63 -41.38
N VAL A 199 -47.42 17.18 -41.50
CA VAL A 199 -48.49 17.12 -40.51
C VAL A 199 -49.28 15.84 -40.80
N MET A 200 -49.22 14.85 -39.91
CA MET A 200 -50.06 13.67 -40.00
C MET A 200 -51.33 13.89 -39.15
N THR A 201 -52.44 14.13 -39.83
CA THR A 201 -53.79 14.22 -39.26
C THR A 201 -54.30 12.85 -38.84
N CYS A 202 -54.65 12.68 -37.57
CA CYS A 202 -55.41 11.53 -37.08
C CYS A 202 -56.91 11.79 -37.29
N PHE A 203 -57.59 10.89 -38.00
CA PHE A 203 -59.05 10.76 -37.96
C PHE A 203 -59.44 9.68 -36.94
N VAL A 204 -60.59 9.93 -36.31
CA VAL A 204 -61.22 9.23 -35.17
C VAL A 204 -61.76 7.86 -35.56
#